data_AF-A0A954WN47-F1
#
_entry.id   AF-A0A954WN47-F1
#
_cell.length_a   1.000
_cell.length_b   1.000
_cell.length_c   1.000
_cell.angle_alpha   90.00
_cell.angle_beta   90.00
_cell.angle_gamma   90.00
#
_symmetry.space_group_name_H-M   'P 1'
#
loop_
_entity.id
_entity.type
_entity.pdbx_description
1 polymer ?
#
loop_
_entity_poly.entity_id
_entity_poly.type
_entity_poly.pdbx_seq_one_letter_code
_entity_poly.pdbx_strand_id
1 'polypeptide(L)' 'MHEHSGFVVDGHKRARDSNLPIVRSQVEREYSSELSNASNADRKRIRAEIEREIEKRLNAIAPPDALY' A
#
# COMPACT_ATOMS: atom_id res chain seq x y z
N MET A 1 33.64 -8.63 -2.69
CA MET A 1 32.62 -8.86 -1.65
C MET A 1 31.40 -8.02 -2.00
N HIS A 2 30.21 -8.53 -1.70
CA HIS A 2 28.88 -8.09 -2.13
C HIS A 2 28.62 -6.56 -2.17
N GLU A 3 28.38 -6.01 -3.35
CA GLU A 3 27.85 -4.63 -3.55
C GLU A 3 26.53 -4.58 -4.34
N HIS A 4 25.74 -5.67 -4.32
CA HIS A 4 24.46 -5.74 -5.05
C HIS A 4 23.21 -5.39 -4.21
N SER A 5 23.35 -5.07 -2.92
CA SER A 5 22.18 -4.86 -2.03
C SER A 5 21.54 -3.46 -2.13
N GLY A 6 22.25 -2.45 -2.63
CA GLY A 6 21.72 -1.07 -2.69
C GLY A 6 20.73 -0.82 -3.83
N PHE A 7 20.91 -1.47 -4.98
CA PHE A 7 20.11 -1.20 -6.18
C PHE A 7 18.69 -1.77 -6.08
N VAL A 8 18.53 -2.94 -5.45
CA VAL A 8 17.24 -3.61 -5.24
C VAL A 8 16.40 -2.88 -4.19
N VAL A 9 17.02 -2.40 -3.11
CA VAL A 9 16.36 -1.60 -2.06
C VAL A 9 15.86 -0.27 -2.65
N ASP A 10 16.64 0.36 -3.51
CA ASP A 10 16.28 1.61 -4.17
C ASP A 10 15.22 1.42 -5.28
N GLY A 11 15.20 0.26 -5.95
CA GLY A 11 14.14 -0.13 -6.90
C GLY A 11 12.80 -0.40 -6.21
N HIS A 12 12.80 -1.20 -5.14
CA HIS A 12 11.60 -1.50 -4.36
C HIS A 12 11.00 -0.25 -3.72
N LYS A 13 11.83 0.62 -3.12
CA LYS A 13 11.36 1.88 -2.54
C LYS A 13 10.75 2.80 -3.60
N ARG A 14 11.40 2.97 -4.75
CA ARG A 14 10.86 3.78 -5.86
C ARG A 14 9.57 3.23 -6.44
N ALA A 15 9.46 1.90 -6.56
CA ALA A 15 8.23 1.24 -7.01
C ALA A 15 7.09 1.46 -6.00
N ARG A 16 7.35 1.33 -4.70
CA ARG A 16 6.37 1.63 -3.65
C ARG A 16 5.95 3.10 -3.67
N ASP A 17 6.88 4.03 -3.71
CA ASP A 17 6.60 5.47 -3.67
C ASP A 17 5.80 5.93 -4.90
N SER A 18 6.09 5.36 -6.08
CA SER A 18 5.34 5.66 -7.32
C SER A 18 3.92 5.08 -7.31
N ASN A 19 3.73 3.88 -6.74
CA ASN A 19 2.43 3.21 -6.72
C ASN A 19 1.55 3.59 -5.51
N LEU A 20 2.14 4.07 -4.42
CA LEU A 20 1.43 4.50 -3.20
C LEU A 20 0.26 5.45 -3.46
N PRO A 21 0.42 6.59 -4.19
CA PRO A 21 -0.71 7.49 -4.42
C PRO A 21 -1.84 6.85 -5.24
N ILE A 22 -1.49 5.96 -6.19
CA ILE A 22 -2.45 5.27 -7.05
C ILE A 22 -3.25 4.25 -6.24
N VAL A 23 -2.55 3.36 -5.53
CA VAL A 23 -3.15 2.33 -4.67
C VAL A 23 -3.99 2.97 -3.58
N ARG A 24 -3.48 4.02 -2.94
CA ARG A 24 -4.22 4.76 -1.91
C ARG A 24 -5.51 5.34 -2.46
N SER A 25 -5.47 6.03 -3.61
CA SER A 25 -6.69 6.61 -4.20
C SER A 25 -7.71 5.54 -4.60
N GLN A 26 -7.27 4.38 -5.09
CA GLN A 26 -8.16 3.27 -5.42
C GLN A 26 -8.83 2.70 -4.17
N VAL A 27 -8.05 2.36 -3.13
CA VAL A 27 -8.59 1.81 -1.89
C VAL A 27 -9.50 2.82 -1.18
N GLU A 28 -9.11 4.10 -1.11
CA GLU A 28 -9.96 5.15 -0.52
C GLU A 28 -11.29 5.31 -1.27
N ARG A 29 -11.32 5.14 -2.61
CA ARG A 29 -12.57 5.13 -3.38
C ARG A 29 -13.43 3.92 -3.08
N GLU A 30 -12.84 2.72 -3.01
CA GLU A 30 -13.57 1.48 -2.71
C GLU A 30 -14.26 1.56 -1.34
N TYR A 31 -13.54 2.08 -0.34
CA TYR A 31 -14.08 2.24 1.01
C TYR A 31 -14.84 3.56 1.23
N SER A 32 -14.97 4.43 0.20
CA SER A 32 -15.63 5.73 0.36
C SER A 32 -17.11 5.60 0.73
N SER A 33 -17.82 4.65 0.11
CA SER A 33 -19.21 4.34 0.45
C SER A 33 -19.35 3.74 1.85
N GLU A 34 -18.42 2.90 2.29
CA GLU A 34 -18.42 2.35 3.65
C GLU A 34 -18.16 3.45 4.69
N LEU A 35 -17.17 4.31 4.47
CA LEU A 35 -16.88 5.44 5.36
C LEU A 35 -18.03 6.44 5.45
N SER A 36 -18.75 6.67 4.35
CA SER A 36 -19.89 7.59 4.33
C SER A 36 -21.08 7.07 5.12
N ASN A 37 -21.28 5.75 5.15
CA ASN A 37 -22.39 5.11 5.87
C ASN A 37 -22.02 4.65 7.29
N ALA A 38 -20.74 4.62 7.62
CA ALA A 38 -20.22 4.15 8.90
C ALA A 38 -20.36 5.17 10.04
N SER A 39 -20.65 4.64 11.23
CA SER A 39 -20.59 5.39 12.49
C SER A 39 -19.16 5.79 12.85
N ASN A 40 -18.98 6.76 13.74
CA ASN A 40 -17.65 7.26 14.12
C ASN A 40 -16.70 6.18 14.67
N ALA A 41 -17.24 5.17 15.37
CA ALA A 41 -16.45 4.03 15.84
C ALA A 41 -15.99 3.13 14.68
N ASP A 42 -16.90 2.83 13.76
CA ASP A 42 -16.64 1.99 12.59
C ASP A 42 -15.67 2.67 11.62
N ARG A 43 -15.72 4.01 11.49
CA ARG A 43 -14.75 4.77 10.68
C ARG A 43 -13.31 4.54 11.12
N LYS A 44 -13.05 4.39 12.42
CA LYS A 44 -11.70 4.10 12.91
C LYS A 44 -11.24 2.70 12.48
N ARG A 45 -12.14 1.73 12.55
CA ARG A 45 -11.89 0.36 12.10
C ARG A 45 -11.68 0.31 10.58
N ILE A 46 -12.55 0.94 9.81
CA ILE A 46 -12.47 0.99 8.35
C ILE A 46 -11.17 1.66 7.90
N ARG A 47 -10.72 2.73 8.59
CA ARG A 47 -9.40 3.33 8.30
C ARG A 47 -8.24 2.36 8.52
N ALA A 48 -8.27 1.58 9.59
CA ALA A 48 -7.25 0.57 9.84
C ALA A 48 -7.30 -0.56 8.78
N GLU A 49 -8.49 -0.91 8.28
CA GLU A 49 -8.66 -1.85 7.17
C GLU A 49 -8.12 -1.27 5.85
N ILE A 50 -8.38 0.01 5.55
CA ILE A 50 -7.82 0.73 4.39
C ILE A 50 -6.29 0.71 4.41
N GLU A 51 -5.67 1.02 5.55
CA GLU A 51 -4.20 1.00 5.67
C GLU A 51 -3.62 -0.40 5.39
N ARG A 52 -4.24 -1.45 5.95
CA ARG A 52 -3.84 -2.84 5.70
C ARG A 52 -3.99 -3.24 4.23
N GLU A 53 -5.08 -2.83 3.60
CA GLU A 53 -5.34 -3.16 2.20
C GLU A 53 -4.38 -2.41 1.25
N ILE A 54 -4.04 -1.16 1.56
CA ILE A 54 -3.00 -0.41 0.85
C ILE A 54 -1.66 -1.13 0.95
N GLU A 55 -1.24 -1.53 2.15
CA GLU A 55 0.02 -2.27 2.34
C GLU A 55 0.04 -3.60 1.58
N LYS A 56 -1.06 -4.35 1.64
CA LYS A 56 -1.20 -5.63 0.92
C LYS A 56 -1.07 -5.45 -0.59
N ARG A 57 -1.73 -4.44 -1.16
CA ARG A 57 -1.66 -4.15 -2.60
C ARG A 57 -0.28 -3.63 -3.01
N LEU A 58 0.34 -2.78 -2.18
CA LEU A 58 1.71 -2.33 -2.44
C LEU A 58 2.72 -3.47 -2.39
N ASN A 59 2.59 -4.40 -1.45
CA ASN A 59 3.44 -5.59 -1.38
C ASN A 59 3.18 -6.56 -2.56
N ALA A 60 1.97 -6.58 -3.12
CA ALA A 60 1.69 -7.39 -4.31
C ALA A 60 2.33 -6.80 -5.59
N ILE A 61 2.38 -5.46 -5.70
CA ILE A 61 2.96 -4.76 -6.86
C ILE A 61 4.49 -4.69 -6.77
N ALA A 62 5.01 -4.44 -5.57
CA ALA A 62 6.43 -4.38 -5.27
C ALA A 62 6.71 -5.35 -4.11
N PRO A 63 6.76 -6.67 -4.39
CA PRO A 63 7.11 -7.63 -3.35
C PRO A 63 8.55 -7.39 -2.90
N PRO A 64 8.82 -7.42 -1.59
CA PRO A 64 10.16 -7.20 -1.05
C PRO A 64 11.18 -8.25 -1.53
N ASP A 65 10.71 -9.35 -2.11
CA ASP A 65 11.49 -10.50 -2.58
C ASP A 65 11.45 -10.72 -4.10
N ALA A 66 11.04 -9.72 -4.92
CA ALA A 66 11.21 -9.80 -6.38
C ALA A 66 12.69 -9.64 -6.78
N LEU A 67 13.49 -10.66 -6.46
CA LEU A 67 14.74 -10.99 -7.13
C LEU A 67 14.38 -11.73 -8.42
N TYR A 68 14.22 -10.99 -9.53
CA TYR A 68 14.27 -11.56 -10.87
C TYR A 68 15.31 -10.80 -11.70
#